data_AF-A0A2V7D3G9-F1
#
_entry.id   AF-A0A2V7D3G9-F1
#
_cell.length_a   1.000
_cell.length_b   1.000
_cell.length_c   1.000
_cell.angle_alpha   90.00
_cell.angle_beta   90.00
_cell.angle_gamma   90.00
#
_symmetry.space_group_name_H-M   'P 1'
#
loop_
_entity.id
_entity.type
_entity.pdbx_description
1 polymer ?
#
loop_
_entity_poly.entity_id
_entity_poly.type
_entity_poly.pdbx_seq_one_letter_code
_entity_poly.pdbx_strand_id
1 'polypeptide(L)'
;GLYTDAIDLRVLGHVRAERASAVEWDEAVQAWRARIFATGEVLGPFRRRDEAVDAERRALAARLGPLALTPRARTSDHCTTAP
;
A
#
# COMPACT_ATOMS: atom_id res chain seq x y z
N GLY A 1 -21.29 8.08 -23.41
CA GLY A 1 -21.35 8.94 -22.21
C GLY A 1 -20.40 8.36 -21.20
N LEU A 2 -19.44 9.16 -20.73
CA LEU A 2 -18.49 8.75 -19.71
C LEU A 2 -19.16 8.95 -18.35
N TYR A 3 -19.57 7.86 -17.69
CA TYR A 3 -20.01 7.93 -16.30
C TYR A 3 -18.76 8.13 -15.43
N THR A 4 -18.70 9.28 -14.76
CA THR A 4 -17.75 9.53 -13.67
C THR A 4 -18.49 9.28 -12.37
N ASP A 5 -18.04 8.29 -11.61
CA ASP A 5 -18.48 8.07 -10.23
C ASP A 5 -17.39 8.65 -9.32
N ALA A 6 -17.70 9.73 -8.62
CA ALA A 6 -16.78 10.43 -7.72
C ALA A 6 -17.22 10.15 -6.28
N ILE A 7 -16.35 9.47 -5.51
CA ILE A 7 -16.63 9.22 -4.09
C ILE A 7 -16.16 10.45 -3.30
N ASP A 8 -17.12 11.26 -2.83
CA ASP A 8 -16.84 12.35 -1.90
C ASP A 8 -16.63 11.79 -0.48
N LEU A 9 -15.38 11.76 -0.05
CA LEU A 9 -14.99 11.24 1.26
C LEU A 9 -15.54 12.06 2.44
N ARG A 10 -15.97 13.32 2.22
CA ARG A 10 -16.56 14.16 3.27
C ARG A 10 -17.93 13.67 3.70
N VAL A 11 -18.63 12.94 2.81
CA VAL A 11 -19.97 12.40 3.05
C VAL A 11 -19.91 11.07 3.83
N LEU A 12 -18.74 10.41 3.86
CA LEU A 12 -18.50 9.17 4.60
C LEU A 12 -18.32 9.37 6.13
N GLY A 13 -18.32 10.62 6.60
CA GLY A 13 -18.09 10.95 8.01
C GLY A 13 -16.61 10.87 8.41
N HIS A 14 -16.32 10.42 9.64
CA HIS A 14 -14.94 10.31 10.13
C HIS A 14 -14.22 9.12 9.50
N VAL A 15 -13.34 9.40 8.53
CA VAL A 15 -12.46 8.39 7.95
C VAL A 15 -11.33 8.06 8.94
N ARG A 16 -11.30 6.81 9.41
CA ARG A 16 -10.21 6.27 10.22
C ARG A 16 -9.30 5.44 9.34
N ALA A 17 -8.03 5.86 9.24
CA ALA A 17 -7.00 5.12 8.54
C ALA A 17 -6.03 4.51 9.56
N GLU A 18 -5.89 3.19 9.53
CA GLU A 18 -4.92 2.46 10.35
C GLU A 18 -3.92 1.77 9.44
N ARG A 19 -2.68 1.64 9.94
CA ARG A 19 -1.62 0.96 9.20
C ARG A 19 -1.95 -0.54 9.16
N ALA A 20 -1.81 -1.16 7.98
CA ALA A 20 -2.12 -2.57 7.79
C ALA A 20 -0.93 -3.51 8.12
N SER A 21 0.29 -2.98 8.07
CA SER A 21 1.53 -3.75 8.19
C SER A 21 2.74 -2.86 8.52
N ALA A 22 3.87 -3.47 8.87
CA ALA A 22 5.14 -2.76 9.03
C ALA A 22 6.30 -3.57 8.46
N VAL A 23 7.23 -2.90 7.79
CA VAL A 23 8.51 -3.47 7.34
C VAL A 23 9.62 -2.93 8.23
N GLU A 24 10.28 -3.82 8.96
CA GLU A 24 11.23 -3.50 10.03
C GLU A 24 12.50 -4.34 9.89
N TRP A 25 13.61 -3.79 10.37
CA TRP A 25 14.88 -4.50 10.48
C TRP A 25 14.89 -5.30 11.78
N ASP A 26 15.19 -6.59 11.69
CA ASP A 26 15.38 -7.46 12.84
C ASP A 26 16.86 -7.61 13.14
N GLU A 27 17.31 -6.99 14.24
CA GLU A 27 18.71 -6.99 14.65
C GLU A 27 19.21 -8.38 15.07
N ALA A 28 18.34 -9.26 15.59
CA ALA A 28 18.77 -10.57 16.05
C ALA A 28 19.14 -11.50 14.88
N VAL A 29 18.41 -11.38 13.77
CA VAL A 29 18.68 -12.17 12.55
C VAL A 29 19.38 -11.39 11.44
N GLN A 30 19.69 -10.10 11.68
CA GLN A 30 20.29 -9.19 10.70
C GLN A 30 19.57 -9.26 9.34
N ALA A 31 18.24 -9.11 9.37
CA ALA A 31 17.40 -9.23 8.18
C ALA A 31 16.14 -8.38 8.27
N TRP A 32 15.61 -7.99 7.11
CA TRP A 32 14.32 -7.33 7.00
C TRP A 32 13.15 -8.31 7.18
N ARG A 33 12.09 -7.86 7.83
CA ARG A 33 10.83 -8.59 8.02
C ARG A 33 9.64 -7.70 7.74
N ALA A 34 8.56 -8.27 7.25
CA ALA A 34 7.28 -7.57 7.12
C ALA A 34 6.24 -8.22 8.03
N ARG A 35 5.62 -7.44 8.93
CA ARG A 35 4.56 -7.89 9.82
C ARG A 35 3.20 -7.40 9.31
N ILE A 36 2.28 -8.31 9.07
CA ILE A 36 0.89 -8.00 8.68
C ILE A 36 0.03 -7.94 9.95
N PHE A 37 -0.48 -6.77 10.33
CA PHE A 37 -1.14 -6.60 11.62
C PHE A 37 -2.47 -7.34 11.74
N ALA A 38 -3.22 -7.43 10.64
CA ALA A 38 -4.53 -8.09 10.64
C ALA A 38 -4.45 -9.61 10.89
N THR A 39 -3.31 -10.25 10.57
CA THR A 39 -3.12 -11.70 10.70
C THR A 39 -2.05 -12.08 11.72
N GLY A 40 -1.18 -11.13 12.09
CA GLY A 40 0.04 -11.41 12.84
C GLY A 40 1.14 -12.10 12.04
N GLU A 41 0.93 -12.33 10.74
CA GLU A 41 1.90 -12.99 9.86
C GLU A 41 3.19 -12.16 9.77
N VAL A 42 4.34 -12.84 9.84
CA VAL A 42 5.66 -12.25 9.67
C VAL A 42 6.32 -12.88 8.44
N LEU A 43 6.59 -12.07 7.44
CA LEU A 43 7.25 -12.44 6.20
C LEU A 43 8.75 -12.19 6.31
N GLY A 44 9.55 -13.12 5.76
CA GLY A 44 11.01 -13.04 5.76
C GLY A 44 11.63 -14.27 6.43
N PRO A 45 12.93 -14.22 6.78
CA PRO A 45 13.84 -13.07 6.67
C PRO A 45 14.17 -12.67 5.22
N PHE A 46 14.36 -11.38 4.97
CA PHE A 46 14.81 -10.83 3.68
C PHE A 46 16.14 -10.10 3.84
N ARG A 47 17.02 -10.19 2.83
CA ARG A 47 18.31 -9.50 2.87
C ARG A 47 18.15 -8.01 2.60
N ARG A 48 17.23 -7.64 1.71
CA ARG A 48 17.00 -6.26 1.31
C ARG A 48 15.61 -5.79 1.73
N ARG A 49 15.50 -4.47 1.92
CA ARG A 49 14.24 -3.82 2.32
C ARG A 49 13.18 -3.89 1.22
N ASP A 50 13.59 -3.76 -0.04
CA ASP A 50 12.70 -3.83 -1.19
C ASP A 50 12.02 -5.20 -1.30
N GLU A 51 12.76 -6.30 -1.07
CA GLU A 51 12.22 -7.66 -1.02
C GLU A 51 11.11 -7.80 0.05
N ALA A 52 11.32 -7.21 1.22
CA ALA A 52 10.33 -7.22 2.30
C ALA A 52 9.07 -6.39 1.94
N VAL A 53 9.25 -5.23 1.30
CA VAL A 53 8.14 -4.39 0.81
C VAL A 53 7.36 -5.09 -0.31
N ASP A 54 8.04 -5.78 -1.22
CA ASP A 54 7.37 -6.51 -2.30
C ASP A 54 6.59 -7.73 -1.78
N ALA A 55 7.11 -8.41 -0.75
CA ALA A 55 6.39 -9.46 -0.05
C ALA A 55 5.16 -8.92 0.69
N GLU A 56 5.30 -7.82 1.43
CA GLU A 56 4.20 -7.12 2.09
C GLU A 56 3.09 -6.75 1.09
N ARG A 57 3.45 -6.14 -0.04
CA ARG A 57 2.50 -5.75 -1.09
C ARG A 57 1.72 -6.93 -1.64
N ARG A 58 2.40 -8.05 -1.93
CA ARG A 58 1.73 -9.27 -2.43
C ARG A 58 0.78 -9.86 -1.39
N ALA A 59 1.19 -9.92 -0.12
CA ALA A 59 0.35 -10.43 0.96
C ALA A 59 -0.92 -9.57 1.17
N LEU A 60 -0.75 -8.24 1.20
CA LEU A 60 -1.89 -7.32 1.30
C LEU A 60 -2.80 -7.38 0.07
N ALA A 61 -2.25 -7.44 -1.14
CA ALA A 61 -3.03 -7.55 -2.37
C ALA A 61 -3.86 -8.84 -2.41
N ALA A 62 -3.28 -9.98 -2.03
CA ALA A 62 -4.01 -11.25 -1.93
C ALA A 62 -5.19 -11.16 -0.94
N ARG A 63 -5.02 -10.41 0.15
CA ARG A 63 -6.06 -10.23 1.17
C ARG A 63 -7.15 -9.25 0.77
N LEU A 64 -6.80 -8.19 0.04
CA LEU A 64 -7.75 -7.17 -0.41
C LEU A 64 -8.53 -7.59 -1.66
N GLY A 65 -8.09 -8.64 -2.37
CA GLY A 65 -8.80 -9.16 -3.53
C GLY A 65 -9.07 -8.07 -4.60
N PRO A 66 -10.21 -8.10 -5.32
CA PRO A 66 -10.52 -7.12 -6.37
C PRO A 66 -10.73 -5.67 -5.87
N LEU A 67 -10.65 -5.41 -4.56
CA LEU A 67 -10.59 -4.04 -4.01
C LEU A 67 -9.21 -3.40 -4.17
N ALA A 68 -8.20 -4.17 -4.60
CA ALA A 68 -6.89 -3.65 -4.99
C ALA A 68 -7.06 -2.78 -6.25
N LEU A 69 -7.36 -1.51 -6.00
CA LEU A 69 -7.39 -0.41 -6.95
C LEU A 69 -6.29 -0.62 -7.99
N THR A 70 -6.70 -0.86 -9.24
CA THR A 70 -5.79 -0.81 -10.37
C THR A 70 -5.06 0.53 -10.29
N PRO A 71 -3.72 0.55 -10.20
CA PRO A 71 -2.99 1.80 -10.30
C PRO A 71 -3.24 2.32 -11.71
N ARG A 72 -4.15 3.28 -11.85
CA ARG A 72 -4.22 4.02 -13.10
C ARG A 72 -2.95 4.85 -13.14
N ALA A 73 -2.12 4.61 -14.15
CA ALA A 73 -0.98 5.46 -14.46
C ALA A 73 -1.48 6.91 -14.41
N ARG A 74 -0.98 7.69 -13.45
CA ARG A 74 -1.10 9.14 -13.53
C ARG A 74 -0.24 9.52 -14.73
N THR A 75 -0.84 9.86 -15.86
CA THR A 75 -0.17 10.81 -16.74
C THR A 75 -0.07 12.09 -15.94
N SER A 76 1.13 12.38 -15.47
CA SER A 76 1.49 13.68 -14.91
C SER A 76 1.41 14.68 -16.04
N ASP A 77 0.22 15.19 -16.31
CA ASP A 77 0.07 16.31 -17.20
C ASP A 77 0.11 17.60 -16.38
N HIS A 78 0.93 18.55 -16.86
CA HIS A 78 0.95 19.99 -16.62
C HIS A 78 1.23 20.55 -15.21
N CYS A 79 2.49 20.94 -14.99
CA CYS A 79 2.79 22.34 -14.62
C CYS A 79 3.19 23.09 -15.89
N THR A 80 2.25 23.81 -16.50
CA THR A 80 2.58 24.89 -17.45
C THR A 80 2.71 26.16 -16.63
N THR A 81 3.92 26.68 -16.50
CA THR A 81 4.14 28.06 -16.09
C THR A 81 4.37 28.89 -17.35
N ALA A 82 3.51 29.88 -17.55
CA ALA A 82 3.68 30.98 -18.50
C ALA A 82 3.51 32.29 -17.69
N PRO A 83 4.02 33.45 -18.15
CA PRO A 83 4.56 33.77 -19.48
C PRO A 83 6.08 34.01 -19.53
#